data_AF-Q1LSH6-F1
#
_entry.id   AF-Q1LSH6-F1
#
_cell.length_a   1.000
_cell.length_b   1.000
_cell.length_c   1.000
_cell.angle_alpha   90.00
_cell.angle_beta   90.00
_cell.angle_gamma   90.00
#
_symmetry.space_group_name_H-M   'P 1'
#
loop_
_entity.id
_entity.type
_entity.pdbx_description
1 polymer ?
#
loop_
_entity_poly.entity_id
_entity_poly.type
_entity_poly.pdbx_seq_one_letter_code
_entity_poly.pdbx_strand_id
1 'polypeptide(L)'
;MAVTRQGKSASNIHIGIGGWNYAPWRDNFYPAGLAQARELEYASRHLTAIEINSTYHGTQKRTSFANWRDATPDGFVFSVKASRFATNRRVLAEGSDSISRFIDSGIAELREKLGPVVWQFAPTKQFVADDFEAFLNLLPTSVEGVKLRHVMEVRHESFMCDAYLKLARKFKAATVFTDSPKFPSFADLTSDFVYARLMNADEKVATGYAPKVLDQWAQRASAWAGGKSPDDLPRVEDEPAGKLKPKEAFLFFINGAKERAPAAAGALLERLGWVPTEAVPMKASTPKPPAAKKIAVVKTVTRKPAATKTVARKTA
;
A
#
# COMPACT_ATOMS: atom_id res chain seq x y z
N MET A 1 24.81 21.05 25.69
CA MET A 1 23.57 21.16 24.89
C MET A 1 22.68 19.99 25.27
N ALA A 2 21.44 20.26 25.67
CA ALA A 2 20.53 19.24 26.16
C ALA A 2 20.11 18.31 25.01
N VAL A 3 20.33 17.01 25.18
CA VAL A 3 19.77 15.97 24.31
C VAL A 3 18.26 15.96 24.55
N THR A 4 17.52 16.56 23.64
CA THR A 4 16.05 16.47 23.63
C THR A 4 15.69 15.00 23.48
N ARG A 5 15.14 14.39 24.55
CA ARG A 5 14.59 13.03 24.47
C ARG A 5 13.50 13.02 23.40
N GLN A 6 13.74 12.29 22.31
CA GLN A 6 12.69 11.96 21.34
C GLN A 6 11.49 11.38 22.10
N GLY A 7 10.30 11.93 21.83
CA GLY A 7 9.06 11.44 22.41
C GLY A 7 8.89 9.95 22.11
N LYS A 8 8.70 9.15 23.16
CA LYS A 8 8.54 7.69 23.14
C LYS A 8 7.34 7.21 22.28
N SER A 9 6.53 8.12 21.73
CA SER A 9 5.29 7.84 21.00
C SER A 9 5.48 7.55 19.51
N ALA A 10 6.51 8.09 18.85
CA ALA A 10 6.63 8.01 17.39
C ALA A 10 7.33 6.74 16.87
N SER A 11 8.06 5.99 17.70
CA SER A 11 8.82 4.81 17.23
C SER A 11 7.94 3.63 16.79
N ASN A 12 6.69 3.59 17.26
CA ASN A 12 5.78 2.48 17.04
C ASN A 12 4.51 2.87 16.25
N ILE A 13 4.47 4.10 15.73
CA ILE A 13 3.37 4.58 14.89
C ILE A 13 3.91 4.80 13.47
N HIS A 14 3.44 3.97 12.56
CA HIS A 14 3.86 3.91 11.16
C HIS A 14 2.79 4.54 10.29
N ILE A 15 3.02 5.75 9.80
CA ILE A 15 2.07 6.52 9.00
C ILE A 15 2.61 6.66 7.59
N GLY A 16 1.73 6.39 6.64
CA GLY A 16 2.11 6.27 5.25
C GLY A 16 1.01 6.43 4.25
N ILE A 17 1.37 6.08 3.03
CA ILE A 17 0.53 6.12 1.83
C ILE A 17 0.65 4.80 1.06
N GLY A 18 -0.30 4.56 0.16
CA GLY A 18 -0.32 3.36 -0.67
C GLY A 18 0.43 3.54 -1.99
N GLY A 19 1.73 3.25 -2.03
CA GLY A 19 2.62 3.42 -3.19
C GLY A 19 3.30 4.80 -3.23
N TRP A 20 4.20 5.04 -4.19
CA TRP A 20 4.97 6.29 -4.28
C TRP A 20 5.07 6.89 -5.69
N ASN A 21 4.69 6.18 -6.75
CA ASN A 21 5.00 6.59 -8.11
C ASN A 21 3.78 7.11 -8.90
N TYR A 22 2.97 7.96 -8.29
CA TYR A 22 1.76 8.50 -8.90
C TYR A 22 1.97 9.89 -9.52
N ALA A 23 1.56 10.05 -10.79
CA ALA A 23 1.72 11.31 -11.51
C ALA A 23 1.08 12.53 -10.81
N PRO A 24 -0.12 12.44 -10.20
CA PRO A 24 -0.75 13.57 -9.48
C PRO A 24 0.01 14.05 -8.24
N TRP A 25 1.07 13.35 -7.83
CA TRP A 25 1.90 13.77 -6.70
C TRP A 25 3.08 14.64 -7.13
N ARG A 26 3.38 14.72 -8.42
CA ARG A 26 4.38 15.65 -8.94
C ARG A 26 3.84 17.07 -8.89
N ASP A 27 4.64 18.00 -8.40
CA ASP A 27 4.28 19.41 -8.21
C ASP A 27 3.15 19.63 -7.18
N ASN A 28 2.87 18.62 -6.35
CA ASN A 28 1.86 18.65 -5.28
C ASN A 28 2.45 18.11 -3.97
N PHE A 29 3.09 16.94 -4.03
CA PHE A 29 3.85 16.36 -2.91
C PHE A 29 5.35 16.32 -3.21
N TYR A 30 5.72 15.92 -4.43
CA TYR A 30 7.08 15.95 -4.91
C TYR A 30 7.45 17.34 -5.42
N PRO A 31 8.64 17.86 -5.09
CA PRO A 31 9.12 19.13 -5.60
C PRO A 31 9.24 19.11 -7.12
N ALA A 32 9.05 20.28 -7.73
CA ALA A 32 9.24 20.45 -9.16
C ALA A 32 10.64 20.02 -9.59
N GLY A 33 10.71 19.22 -10.67
CA GLY A 33 11.97 18.71 -11.22
C GLY A 33 12.60 17.54 -10.46
N LEU A 34 11.93 16.96 -9.46
CA LEU A 34 12.38 15.72 -8.83
C LEU A 34 12.38 14.58 -9.87
N ALA A 35 13.53 13.91 -10.02
CA ALA A 35 13.63 12.74 -10.88
C ALA A 35 12.75 11.60 -10.32
N GLN A 36 11.94 10.96 -11.18
CA GLN A 36 11.03 9.88 -10.78
C GLN A 36 11.74 8.76 -9.98
N ALA A 37 12.99 8.42 -10.35
CA ALA A 37 13.78 7.41 -9.66
C ALA A 37 14.07 7.73 -8.18
N ARG A 38 13.97 9.01 -7.79
CA ARG A 38 14.17 9.51 -6.41
C ARG A 38 12.86 9.73 -5.65
N GLU A 39 11.70 9.42 -6.23
CA GLU A 39 10.40 9.60 -5.56
C GLU A 39 10.31 8.78 -4.25
N LEU A 40 10.85 7.55 -4.22
CA LEU A 40 10.92 6.75 -2.99
C LEU A 40 11.87 7.36 -1.94
N GLU A 41 13.04 7.79 -2.39
CA GLU A 41 14.03 8.46 -1.54
C GLU A 41 13.38 9.67 -0.87
N TYR A 42 12.69 10.51 -1.64
CA TYR A 42 11.97 11.67 -1.12
C TYR A 42 10.83 11.28 -0.18
N ALA A 43 9.92 10.41 -0.62
CA ALA A 43 8.73 10.05 0.16
C ALA A 43 9.09 9.45 1.53
N SER A 44 10.14 8.62 1.58
CA SER A 44 10.61 7.99 2.81
C SER A 44 11.25 8.93 3.83
N ARG A 45 11.57 10.17 3.45
CA ARG A 45 12.00 11.22 4.40
C ARG A 45 10.84 12.05 4.93
N HIS A 46 9.66 11.94 4.33
CA HIS A 46 8.47 12.70 4.72
C HIS A 46 7.41 11.84 5.42
N LEU A 47 7.65 10.52 5.51
CA LEU A 47 6.74 9.53 6.04
C LEU A 47 7.52 8.47 6.83
N THR A 48 6.84 7.71 7.68
CA THR A 48 7.47 6.61 8.43
C THR A 48 7.20 5.23 7.80
N ALA A 49 6.18 5.13 6.95
CA ALA A 49 5.91 3.89 6.22
C ALA A 49 5.30 4.12 4.83
N ILE A 50 5.36 3.08 4.00
CA ILE A 50 4.66 2.98 2.71
C ILE A 50 4.06 1.59 2.56
N GLU A 51 2.84 1.50 2.02
CA GLU A 51 2.27 0.23 1.58
C GLU A 51 2.60 -0.01 0.10
N ILE A 52 3.37 -1.06 -0.19
CA ILE A 52 3.71 -1.51 -1.54
C ILE A 52 2.46 -2.12 -2.18
N ASN A 53 1.94 -1.46 -3.22
CA ASN A 53 0.76 -1.91 -3.96
C ASN A 53 1.06 -2.62 -5.28
N SER A 54 2.26 -2.43 -5.86
CA SER A 54 2.64 -3.02 -7.14
C SER A 54 2.62 -4.55 -7.13
N THR A 55 2.91 -5.15 -5.97
CA THR A 55 2.89 -6.60 -5.71
C THR A 55 1.50 -7.24 -5.84
N TYR A 56 0.43 -6.46 -5.71
CA TYR A 56 -0.94 -6.95 -5.91
C TYR A 56 -1.17 -7.47 -7.34
N HIS A 57 -0.50 -6.86 -8.32
CA HIS A 57 -0.65 -7.19 -9.74
C HIS A 57 0.38 -8.20 -10.25
N GLY A 58 1.56 -8.26 -9.63
CA GLY A 58 2.63 -9.17 -10.01
C GLY A 58 3.83 -9.08 -9.07
N THR A 59 4.63 -10.15 -9.01
CA THR A 59 5.84 -10.19 -8.17
C THR A 59 6.87 -9.17 -8.64
N GLN A 60 7.76 -8.81 -7.73
CA GLN A 60 8.89 -7.92 -7.99
C GLN A 60 10.18 -8.72 -7.95
N LYS A 61 11.24 -8.19 -8.56
CA LYS A 61 12.56 -8.84 -8.47
C LYS A 61 13.08 -8.70 -7.03
N ARG A 62 13.82 -9.71 -6.55
CA ARG A 62 14.54 -9.64 -5.26
C ARG A 62 15.38 -8.36 -5.15
N THR A 63 16.09 -8.00 -6.23
CA THR A 63 16.88 -6.77 -6.30
C THR A 63 16.05 -5.50 -6.18
N SER A 64 14.78 -5.48 -6.60
CA SER A 64 13.90 -4.33 -6.39
C SER A 64 13.64 -4.11 -4.90
N PHE A 65 13.32 -5.17 -4.15
CA PHE A 65 13.11 -5.08 -2.71
C PHE A 65 14.37 -4.64 -1.96
N ALA A 66 15.53 -5.21 -2.31
CA ALA A 66 16.82 -4.79 -1.74
C ALA A 66 17.10 -3.30 -2.01
N ASN A 67 16.90 -2.85 -3.25
CA ASN A 67 17.08 -1.43 -3.60
C ASN A 67 16.11 -0.51 -2.84
N TRP A 68 14.86 -0.94 -2.62
CA TRP A 68 13.90 -0.15 -1.83
C TRP A 68 14.29 -0.08 -0.35
N ARG A 69 14.77 -1.19 0.24
CA ARG A 69 15.34 -1.18 1.59
C ARG A 69 16.47 -0.17 1.69
N ASP A 70 17.42 -0.22 0.76
CA ASP A 70 18.65 0.58 0.79
C ASP A 70 18.39 2.07 0.48
N ALA A 71 17.32 2.40 -0.25
CA ALA A 71 16.95 3.78 -0.59
C ALA A 71 16.22 4.53 0.54
N THR A 72 15.82 3.86 1.62
CA THR A 72 15.01 4.44 2.71
C THR A 72 15.81 4.56 4.01
N PRO A 73 15.47 5.49 4.92
CA PRO A 73 16.14 5.61 6.22
C PRO A 73 15.97 4.38 7.11
N ASP A 74 16.80 4.27 8.14
CA ASP A 74 16.59 3.31 9.22
C ASP A 74 15.28 3.59 9.96
N GLY A 75 14.61 2.53 10.40
CA GLY A 75 13.29 2.61 11.04
C GLY A 75 12.12 2.85 10.09
N PHE A 76 12.35 3.13 8.80
CA PHE A 76 11.29 3.18 7.80
C PHE A 76 10.72 1.78 7.53
N VAL A 77 9.39 1.66 7.41
CA VAL A 77 8.73 0.35 7.24
C VAL A 77 7.92 0.27 5.95
N PHE A 78 8.03 -0.87 5.27
CA PHE A 78 7.20 -1.21 4.13
C PHE A 78 6.12 -2.23 4.53
N SER A 79 4.85 -1.85 4.45
CA SER A 79 3.78 -2.85 4.36
C SER A 79 3.72 -3.40 2.94
N VAL A 80 3.41 -4.68 2.75
CA VAL A 80 3.39 -5.31 1.42
C VAL A 80 2.01 -5.86 1.12
N LYS A 81 1.39 -5.37 0.06
CA LYS A 81 0.11 -5.92 -0.40
C LYS A 81 0.33 -7.23 -1.13
N ALA A 82 -0.29 -8.29 -0.63
CA ALA A 82 -0.16 -9.62 -1.20
C ALA A 82 -0.74 -9.67 -2.62
N SER A 83 -0.26 -10.65 -3.40
CA SER A 83 -0.75 -10.87 -4.75
C SER A 83 -2.25 -11.20 -4.78
N ARG A 84 -2.99 -10.57 -5.69
CA ARG A 84 -4.42 -10.87 -5.89
C ARG A 84 -4.68 -12.34 -6.25
N PHE A 85 -3.69 -13.04 -6.80
CA PHE A 85 -3.82 -14.47 -7.14
C PHE A 85 -3.90 -15.38 -5.92
N ALA A 86 -3.55 -14.90 -4.72
CA ALA A 86 -3.72 -15.64 -3.49
C ALA A 86 -5.13 -15.45 -2.90
N THR A 87 -5.72 -14.25 -3.06
CA THR A 87 -6.96 -13.87 -2.37
C THR A 87 -8.21 -13.86 -3.26
N ASN A 88 -8.07 -13.66 -4.57
CA ASN A 88 -9.19 -13.70 -5.52
C ASN A 88 -9.43 -15.12 -6.01
N ARG A 89 -9.81 -16.01 -5.07
CA ARG A 89 -10.09 -17.42 -5.34
C ARG A 89 -11.49 -17.79 -4.88
N ARG A 90 -12.12 -18.72 -5.61
CA ARG A 90 -13.40 -19.30 -5.21
C ARG A 90 -13.25 -20.07 -3.89
N VAL A 91 -12.22 -20.92 -3.81
CA VAL A 91 -11.82 -21.65 -2.61
C VAL A 91 -10.44 -21.13 -2.19
N LEU A 92 -10.33 -20.54 -1.00
CA LEU A 92 -9.09 -19.93 -0.53
C LEU A 92 -8.05 -20.99 -0.14
N ALA A 93 -8.49 -22.14 0.35
CA ALA A 93 -7.64 -23.28 0.72
C ALA A 93 -6.75 -23.78 -0.45
N GLU A 94 -7.14 -23.53 -1.70
CA GLU A 94 -6.35 -23.88 -2.89
C GLU A 94 -5.25 -22.85 -3.21
N GLY A 95 -5.04 -21.86 -2.32
CA GLY A 95 -4.16 -20.72 -2.51
C GLY A 95 -2.65 -20.99 -2.35
N SER A 96 -2.26 -22.18 -1.88
CA SER A 96 -0.90 -22.50 -1.44
C SER A 96 0.18 -22.06 -2.44
N ASP A 97 0.09 -22.49 -3.70
CA ASP A 97 1.08 -22.14 -4.73
C ASP A 97 1.19 -20.63 -4.97
N SER A 98 0.07 -19.90 -4.95
CA SER A 98 0.07 -18.44 -5.12
C SER A 98 0.70 -17.74 -3.92
N ILE A 99 0.47 -18.26 -2.71
CA ILE A 99 1.04 -17.75 -1.46
C ILE A 99 2.55 -17.97 -1.49
N SER A 100 3.03 -19.19 -1.72
CA SER A 100 4.47 -19.50 -1.76
C SER A 100 5.18 -18.69 -2.83
N ARG A 101 4.65 -18.62 -4.06
CA ARG A 101 5.23 -17.79 -5.13
C ARG A 101 5.36 -16.31 -4.75
N PHE A 102 4.41 -15.78 -3.98
CA PHE A 102 4.47 -14.39 -3.53
C PHE A 102 5.47 -14.22 -2.37
N ILE A 103 5.40 -15.07 -1.35
CA ILE A 103 6.29 -15.02 -0.18
C ILE A 103 7.75 -15.23 -0.60
N ASP A 104 8.01 -16.18 -1.49
CA ASP A 104 9.35 -16.53 -1.99
C ASP A 104 9.84 -15.57 -3.09
N SER A 105 9.06 -14.55 -3.47
CA SER A 105 9.43 -13.59 -4.53
C SER A 105 10.56 -12.63 -4.14
N GLY A 106 10.98 -12.64 -2.87
CA GLY A 106 12.04 -11.77 -2.34
C GLY A 106 11.56 -10.69 -1.39
N ILE A 107 10.34 -10.76 -0.84
CA ILE A 107 9.87 -9.78 0.16
C ILE A 107 10.80 -9.74 1.38
N ALA A 108 11.47 -10.87 1.69
CA ALA A 108 12.45 -10.99 2.76
C ALA A 108 13.67 -10.05 2.60
N GLU A 109 13.96 -9.59 1.38
CA GLU A 109 15.05 -8.64 1.13
C GLU A 109 14.81 -7.28 1.80
N LEU A 110 13.56 -6.98 2.20
CA LEU A 110 13.23 -5.80 3.00
C LEU A 110 13.73 -5.90 4.45
N ARG A 111 14.05 -7.11 4.94
CA ARG A 111 14.66 -7.37 6.26
C ARG A 111 13.90 -6.69 7.40
N GLU A 112 14.58 -5.89 8.23
CA GLU A 112 14.01 -5.15 9.35
C GLU A 112 12.93 -4.13 8.93
N LYS A 113 12.92 -3.73 7.66
CA LYS A 113 11.92 -2.83 7.08
C LYS A 113 10.70 -3.58 6.55
N LEU A 114 10.66 -4.91 6.63
CA LEU A 114 9.46 -5.69 6.28
C LEU A 114 8.38 -5.52 7.36
N GLY A 115 7.38 -4.73 7.01
CA GLY A 115 6.15 -4.52 7.75
C GLY A 115 5.13 -5.64 7.57
N PRO A 116 3.87 -5.38 7.92
CA PRO A 116 2.78 -6.32 7.72
C PRO A 116 2.55 -6.67 6.24
N VAL A 117 2.13 -7.91 5.99
CA VAL A 117 1.63 -8.38 4.70
C VAL A 117 0.12 -8.30 4.70
N VAL A 118 -0.44 -7.43 3.87
CA VAL A 118 -1.89 -7.22 3.77
C VAL A 118 -2.51 -8.06 2.66
N TRP A 119 -3.43 -8.94 3.05
CA TRP A 119 -4.18 -9.84 2.20
C TRP A 119 -5.56 -9.25 1.97
N GLN A 120 -5.73 -8.57 0.83
CA GLN A 120 -7.00 -7.98 0.45
C GLN A 120 -7.88 -8.97 -0.29
N PHE A 121 -9.07 -9.21 0.23
CA PHE A 121 -10.08 -10.06 -0.40
C PHE A 121 -11.05 -9.24 -1.25
N ALA A 122 -11.57 -9.87 -2.31
CA ALA A 122 -12.59 -9.26 -3.14
C ALA A 122 -13.89 -9.01 -2.35
N PRO A 123 -14.66 -7.96 -2.66
CA PRO A 123 -15.97 -7.74 -2.04
C PRO A 123 -16.96 -8.89 -2.24
N THR A 124 -16.75 -9.75 -3.25
CA THR A 124 -17.59 -10.92 -3.52
C THR A 124 -17.20 -12.16 -2.71
N LYS A 125 -16.04 -12.15 -2.03
CA LYS A 125 -15.64 -13.29 -1.20
C LYS A 125 -16.42 -13.24 0.11
N GLN A 126 -17.24 -14.26 0.34
CA GLN A 126 -17.97 -14.42 1.60
C GLN A 126 -17.15 -15.23 2.60
N PHE A 127 -17.38 -14.97 3.89
CA PHE A 127 -16.81 -15.77 4.97
C PHE A 127 -17.42 -17.18 4.99
N VAL A 128 -16.55 -18.17 4.94
CA VAL A 128 -16.84 -19.60 5.17
C VAL A 128 -15.74 -20.06 6.12
N ALA A 129 -16.11 -20.43 7.35
CA ALA A 129 -15.14 -20.62 8.44
C ALA A 129 -14.02 -21.60 8.08
N ASP A 130 -14.38 -22.80 7.60
CA ASP A 130 -13.40 -23.85 7.27
C ASP A 130 -12.46 -23.46 6.12
N ASP A 131 -12.99 -22.82 5.06
CA ASP A 131 -12.17 -22.35 3.93
C ASP A 131 -11.23 -21.22 4.34
N PHE A 132 -11.70 -20.31 5.19
CA PHE A 132 -10.89 -19.20 5.68
C PHE A 132 -9.83 -19.66 6.68
N GLU A 133 -10.17 -20.57 7.58
CA GLU A 133 -9.21 -21.20 8.49
C GLU A 133 -8.15 -21.98 7.71
N ALA A 134 -8.54 -22.74 6.69
CA ALA A 134 -7.61 -23.43 5.81
C ALA A 134 -6.64 -22.43 5.14
N PHE A 135 -7.13 -21.30 4.64
CA PHE A 135 -6.28 -20.23 4.11
C PHE A 135 -5.28 -19.69 5.14
N LEU A 136 -5.73 -19.40 6.36
CA LEU A 136 -4.85 -18.89 7.43
C LEU A 136 -3.74 -19.90 7.78
N ASN A 137 -4.02 -21.20 7.73
CA ASN A 137 -3.01 -22.25 7.92
C ASN A 137 -1.93 -22.29 6.83
N LEU A 138 -2.21 -21.76 5.63
CA LEU A 138 -1.21 -21.68 4.55
C LEU A 138 -0.22 -20.53 4.74
N LEU A 139 -0.52 -19.57 5.63
CA LEU A 139 0.29 -18.38 5.80
C LEU A 139 1.54 -18.70 6.65
N PRO A 140 2.76 -18.55 6.11
CA PRO A 140 3.97 -18.86 6.84
C PRO A 140 4.27 -17.82 7.91
N THR A 141 4.76 -18.22 9.07
CA THR A 141 5.12 -17.30 10.16
C THR A 141 6.46 -16.59 9.94
N SER A 142 7.28 -17.07 9.01
CA SER A 142 8.55 -16.45 8.60
C SER A 142 8.97 -16.88 7.19
N VAL A 143 9.84 -16.11 6.57
CA VAL A 143 10.49 -16.42 5.29
C VAL A 143 11.94 -15.96 5.37
N GLU A 144 12.89 -16.84 5.02
CA GLU A 144 14.33 -16.53 5.01
C GLU A 144 14.83 -15.83 6.30
N GLY A 145 14.33 -16.27 7.46
CA GLY A 145 14.69 -15.73 8.77
C GLY A 145 13.97 -14.44 9.17
N VAL A 146 13.14 -13.86 8.30
CA VAL A 146 12.33 -12.68 8.60
C VAL A 146 10.94 -13.11 9.06
N LYS A 147 10.52 -12.66 10.25
CA LYS A 147 9.17 -12.90 10.78
C LYS A 147 8.11 -12.21 9.92
N LEU A 148 7.04 -12.92 9.59
CA LEU A 148 5.90 -12.37 8.87
C LEU A 148 4.77 -11.98 9.83
N ARG A 149 4.14 -10.84 9.54
CA ARG A 149 2.95 -10.33 10.23
C ARG A 149 1.84 -10.24 9.21
N HIS A 150 0.69 -10.86 9.45
CA HIS A 150 -0.38 -10.92 8.47
C HIS A 150 -1.57 -10.04 8.86
N VAL A 151 -2.12 -9.37 7.85
CA VAL A 151 -3.27 -8.47 7.96
C VAL A 151 -4.34 -8.92 6.97
N MET A 152 -5.56 -9.12 7.44
CA MET A 152 -6.72 -9.48 6.63
C MET A 152 -7.53 -8.22 6.31
N GLU A 153 -7.64 -7.87 5.03
CA GLU A 153 -8.53 -6.80 4.56
C GLU A 153 -9.72 -7.44 3.83
N VAL A 154 -10.76 -7.74 4.61
CA VAL A 154 -12.01 -8.32 4.13
C VAL A 154 -12.98 -7.21 3.74
N ARG A 155 -13.78 -7.46 2.70
CA ARG A 155 -14.66 -6.43 2.09
C ARG A 155 -16.13 -6.82 2.01
N HIS A 156 -16.49 -7.99 2.52
CA HIS A 156 -17.85 -8.50 2.55
C HIS A 156 -18.37 -8.55 3.99
N GLU A 157 -19.62 -8.15 4.20
CA GLU A 157 -20.23 -8.02 5.53
C GLU A 157 -20.33 -9.34 6.31
N SER A 158 -20.36 -10.49 5.62
CA SER A 158 -20.39 -11.80 6.31
C SER A 158 -19.15 -12.11 7.17
N PHE A 159 -18.09 -11.32 7.05
CA PHE A 159 -16.94 -11.37 7.97
C PHE A 159 -17.17 -10.61 9.29
N MET A 160 -18.21 -9.78 9.40
CA MET A 160 -18.57 -9.04 10.61
C MET A 160 -19.25 -9.97 11.64
N CYS A 161 -18.51 -10.98 12.13
CA CYS A 161 -19.00 -11.93 13.12
C CYS A 161 -17.90 -12.47 14.04
N ASP A 162 -18.29 -12.94 15.23
CA ASP A 162 -17.39 -13.50 16.24
C ASP A 162 -16.54 -14.66 15.73
N ALA A 163 -17.10 -15.50 14.85
CA ALA A 163 -16.39 -16.66 14.31
C ALA A 163 -15.15 -16.25 13.51
N TYR A 164 -15.26 -15.18 12.71
CA TYR A 164 -14.12 -14.62 12.00
C TYR A 164 -13.08 -14.03 12.97
N LEU A 165 -13.52 -13.25 13.96
CA LEU A 165 -12.60 -12.66 14.94
C LEU A 165 -11.86 -13.71 15.78
N LYS A 166 -12.53 -14.81 16.13
CA LYS A 166 -11.91 -15.96 16.80
C LYS A 166 -10.80 -16.57 15.95
N LEU A 167 -11.03 -16.76 14.65
CA LEU A 167 -10.00 -17.24 13.73
C LEU A 167 -8.86 -16.23 13.60
N ALA A 168 -9.14 -14.94 13.38
CA ALA A 168 -8.12 -13.90 13.28
C ALA A 168 -7.20 -13.89 14.53
N ARG A 169 -7.77 -14.00 15.73
CA ARG A 169 -7.02 -14.10 17.00
C ARG A 169 -6.23 -15.40 17.12
N LYS A 170 -6.82 -16.54 16.78
CA LYS A 170 -6.16 -17.86 16.79
C LYS A 170 -4.86 -17.83 15.99
N PHE A 171 -4.89 -17.17 14.83
CA PHE A 171 -3.74 -17.06 13.92
C PHE A 171 -2.90 -15.80 14.13
N LYS A 172 -3.25 -14.96 15.12
CA LYS A 172 -2.60 -13.66 15.39
C LYS A 172 -2.54 -12.76 14.15
N ALA A 173 -3.54 -12.88 13.28
CA ALA A 173 -3.70 -12.04 12.09
C ALA A 173 -4.48 -10.79 12.47
N ALA A 174 -3.94 -9.62 12.15
CA ALA A 174 -4.66 -8.36 12.33
C ALA A 174 -5.81 -8.28 11.33
N THR A 175 -6.92 -7.67 11.70
CA THR A 175 -7.94 -7.23 10.73
C THR A 175 -7.74 -5.75 10.42
N VAL A 176 -7.97 -5.36 9.16
CA VAL A 176 -7.89 -3.95 8.79
C VAL A 176 -9.06 -3.16 9.39
N PHE A 177 -8.73 -2.09 10.10
CA PHE A 177 -9.66 -0.99 10.31
C PHE A 177 -9.79 -0.21 8.99
N THR A 178 -10.98 -0.20 8.39
CA THR A 178 -11.21 0.52 7.13
C THR A 178 -12.02 1.77 7.41
N ASP A 179 -11.44 2.95 7.21
CA ASP A 179 -12.17 4.23 7.26
C ASP A 179 -12.91 4.41 5.93
N SER A 180 -14.04 3.73 5.77
CA SER A 180 -14.91 3.86 4.61
C SER A 180 -16.34 3.46 4.98
N PRO A 181 -17.36 4.20 4.52
CA PRO A 181 -18.75 3.77 4.66
C PRO A 181 -19.09 2.57 3.76
N LYS A 182 -18.21 2.21 2.81
CA LYS A 182 -18.49 1.18 1.79
C LYS A 182 -18.09 -0.24 2.23
N PHE A 183 -17.15 -0.37 3.15
CA PHE A 183 -16.53 -1.64 3.48
C PHE A 183 -16.64 -1.93 4.98
N PRO A 184 -16.67 -3.22 5.37
CA PRO A 184 -16.52 -3.64 6.75
C PRO A 184 -15.32 -2.98 7.44
N SER A 185 -15.48 -2.65 8.71
CA SER A 185 -14.45 -2.01 9.52
C SER A 185 -14.40 -2.66 10.89
N PHE A 186 -13.18 -2.91 11.37
CA PHE A 186 -12.92 -3.69 12.58
C PHE A 186 -11.96 -2.91 13.46
N ALA A 187 -12.45 -2.34 14.55
CA ALA A 187 -11.59 -1.86 15.64
C ALA A 187 -11.26 -2.97 16.65
N ASP A 188 -11.85 -4.16 16.48
CA ASP A 188 -11.58 -5.35 17.27
C ASP A 188 -10.09 -5.73 17.22
N LEU A 189 -9.48 -5.87 18.39
CA LEU A 189 -8.08 -6.27 18.49
C LEU A 189 -7.93 -7.78 18.24
N THR A 190 -7.15 -8.14 17.23
CA THR A 190 -6.90 -9.54 16.84
C THR A 190 -5.41 -9.92 16.80
N SER A 191 -4.50 -8.96 17.00
CA SER A 191 -3.06 -9.18 16.99
C SER A 191 -2.30 -8.24 17.95
N ASP A 192 -0.98 -8.33 17.98
CA ASP A 192 -0.09 -7.44 18.75
C ASP A 192 0.22 -6.11 18.04
N PHE A 193 -0.42 -5.84 16.91
CA PHE A 193 -0.39 -4.55 16.20
C PHE A 193 -1.76 -4.22 15.60
N VAL A 194 -1.94 -2.96 15.21
CA VAL A 194 -3.15 -2.48 14.51
C VAL A 194 -2.78 -2.03 13.10
N TYR A 195 -3.69 -2.26 12.16
CA TYR A 195 -3.56 -1.84 10.78
C TYR A 195 -4.81 -1.10 10.34
N ALA A 196 -4.68 0.17 9.96
CA ALA A 196 -5.77 0.98 9.45
C ALA A 196 -5.49 1.45 8.03
N ARG A 197 -6.50 1.37 7.17
CA ARG A 197 -6.53 2.04 5.87
C ARG A 197 -7.53 3.18 5.94
N LEU A 198 -7.01 4.40 5.84
CA LEU A 198 -7.79 5.63 5.91
C LEU A 198 -8.30 5.98 4.51
N MET A 199 -9.55 5.59 4.21
CA MET A 199 -10.09 5.58 2.86
C MET A 199 -11.10 6.70 2.56
N ASN A 200 -11.41 7.58 3.50
CA ASN A 200 -12.54 8.53 3.43
C ASN A 200 -12.10 10.00 3.25
N ALA A 201 -11.09 10.26 2.41
CA ALA A 201 -10.70 11.64 2.12
C ALA A 201 -11.70 12.35 1.20
N ASP A 202 -11.87 13.64 1.47
CA ASP A 202 -12.55 14.62 0.63
C ASP A 202 -11.52 15.39 -0.22
N GLU A 203 -11.65 15.30 -1.54
CA GLU A 203 -10.78 16.00 -2.52
C GLU A 203 -10.78 17.53 -2.36
N LYS A 204 -11.86 18.09 -1.79
CA LYS A 204 -12.04 19.53 -1.55
C LYS A 204 -11.26 20.02 -0.34
N VAL A 205 -10.82 19.10 0.53
CA VAL A 205 -9.99 19.42 1.69
C VAL A 205 -8.53 19.24 1.27
N ALA A 206 -7.69 20.26 1.50
CA ALA A 206 -6.28 20.24 1.06
C ALA A 206 -5.48 19.05 1.63
N THR A 207 -5.80 18.64 2.86
CA THR A 207 -5.23 17.47 3.55
C THR A 207 -6.09 16.21 3.38
N GLY A 208 -7.15 16.24 2.57
CA GLY A 208 -8.12 15.16 2.43
C GLY A 208 -9.05 14.98 3.64
N TYR A 209 -8.64 15.39 4.83
CA TYR A 209 -9.40 15.26 6.07
C TYR A 209 -9.44 16.60 6.80
N ALA A 210 -10.59 16.91 7.41
CA ALA A 210 -10.72 18.11 8.23
C ALA A 210 -9.73 18.05 9.42
N PRO A 211 -9.19 19.20 9.88
CA PRO A 211 -8.20 19.25 10.96
C PRO A 211 -8.60 18.46 12.22
N LYS A 212 -9.84 18.62 12.67
CA LYS A 212 -10.38 17.91 13.85
C LYS A 212 -10.41 16.38 13.68
N VAL A 213 -10.64 15.90 12.45
CA VAL A 213 -10.63 14.46 12.15
C VAL A 213 -9.21 13.92 12.21
N LEU A 214 -8.21 14.69 11.76
CA LEU A 214 -6.80 14.32 11.91
C LEU A 214 -6.34 14.35 13.37
N ASP A 215 -6.87 15.26 14.20
CA ASP A 215 -6.60 15.26 15.65
C ASP A 215 -7.14 13.98 16.31
N GLN A 216 -8.35 13.56 15.93
CA GLN A 216 -8.94 12.29 16.37
C GLN A 216 -8.09 11.10 15.92
N TRP A 217 -7.61 11.09 14.68
CA TRP A 217 -6.70 10.05 14.20
C TRP A 217 -5.38 9.99 14.97
N ALA A 218 -4.81 11.15 15.36
CA ALA A 218 -3.61 11.19 16.18
C ALA A 218 -3.84 10.57 17.57
N GLN A 219 -4.99 10.88 18.19
CA GLN A 219 -5.40 10.27 19.46
C GLN A 219 -5.60 8.76 19.34
N ARG A 220 -6.30 8.30 18.29
CA ARG A 220 -6.53 6.88 18.01
C ARG A 220 -5.24 6.11 17.76
N ALA A 221 -4.33 6.66 16.94
CA ALA A 221 -3.02 6.07 16.69
C ALA A 221 -2.19 5.94 17.97
N SER A 222 -2.21 6.99 18.82
CA SER A 222 -1.52 6.98 20.11
C SER A 222 -2.13 5.97 21.09
N ALA A 223 -3.46 5.84 21.11
CA ALA A 223 -4.17 4.85 21.93
C ALA A 223 -3.77 3.43 21.51
N TRP A 224 -3.83 3.12 20.22
CA TRP A 224 -3.43 1.81 19.68
C TRP A 224 -1.96 1.49 19.96
N ALA A 225 -1.02 2.40 19.69
CA ALA A 225 0.39 2.19 20.00
C ALA A 225 0.65 2.06 21.51
N GLY A 226 -0.20 2.67 22.35
CA GLY A 226 -0.20 2.54 23.80
C GLY A 226 -0.88 1.27 24.33
N GLY A 227 -1.34 0.37 23.46
CA GLY A 227 -2.01 -0.88 23.84
C GLY A 227 -3.46 -0.73 24.28
N LYS A 228 -4.12 0.37 23.92
CA LYS A 228 -5.54 0.62 24.17
C LYS A 228 -6.34 0.52 22.86
N SER A 229 -7.63 0.25 22.97
CA SER A 229 -8.57 0.39 21.85
C SER A 229 -9.31 1.73 21.98
N PRO A 230 -9.48 2.52 20.90
CA PRO A 230 -10.37 3.67 20.88
C PRO A 230 -11.83 3.25 21.08
N ASP A 231 -12.57 4.06 21.83
CA ASP A 231 -13.98 3.77 22.17
C ASP A 231 -14.97 4.24 21.09
N ASP A 232 -14.54 5.14 20.21
CA ASP A 232 -15.38 5.81 19.21
C ASP A 232 -15.39 5.10 17.85
N LEU A 233 -14.72 3.95 17.72
CA LEU A 233 -14.61 3.21 16.47
C LEU A 233 -15.51 1.95 16.46
N PRO A 234 -16.09 1.60 15.30
CA PRO A 234 -16.97 0.45 15.17
C PRO A 234 -16.24 -0.86 15.45
N ARG A 235 -16.91 -1.75 16.18
CA ARG A 235 -16.48 -3.10 16.52
C ARG A 235 -17.59 -4.09 16.19
N VAL A 236 -17.21 -5.35 15.99
CA VAL A 236 -18.17 -6.45 15.92
C VAL A 236 -18.56 -6.89 17.33
N GLU A 237 -17.61 -6.94 18.25
CA GLU A 237 -17.85 -7.30 19.65
C GLU A 237 -18.07 -6.05 20.51
N ASP A 238 -19.10 -6.07 21.37
CA ASP A 238 -19.43 -4.97 22.28
C ASP A 238 -18.29 -4.72 23.30
N GLU A 239 -17.73 -5.80 23.84
CA GLU A 239 -16.65 -5.76 24.81
C GLU A 239 -15.29 -6.01 24.14
N PRO A 240 -14.24 -5.22 24.45
CA PRO A 240 -12.93 -5.46 23.90
C PRO A 240 -12.42 -6.86 24.30
N ALA A 241 -11.98 -7.65 23.32
CA ALA A 241 -11.46 -8.98 23.55
C ALA A 241 -10.15 -9.00 24.36
N GLY A 242 -10.29 -9.04 25.68
CA GLY A 242 -9.25 -9.46 26.62
C GLY A 242 -7.92 -8.72 26.54
N LYS A 243 -6.86 -9.38 27.04
CA LYS A 243 -5.54 -8.80 27.37
C LYS A 243 -4.68 -8.39 26.16
N LEU A 244 -5.18 -8.41 24.93
CA LEU A 244 -4.39 -8.01 23.76
C LEU A 244 -4.03 -6.52 23.88
N LYS A 245 -2.73 -6.24 23.85
CA LYS A 245 -2.18 -4.89 23.93
C LYS A 245 -1.33 -4.65 22.69
N PRO A 246 -1.89 -4.05 21.63
CA PRO A 246 -1.10 -3.70 20.46
C PRO A 246 0.07 -2.80 20.87
N LYS A 247 1.23 -3.05 20.27
CA LYS A 247 2.45 -2.29 20.55
C LYS A 247 2.83 -1.37 19.40
N GLU A 248 2.21 -1.58 18.24
CA GLU A 248 2.45 -0.85 17.00
C GLU A 248 1.13 -0.53 16.31
N ALA A 249 1.09 0.62 15.62
CA ALA A 249 -0.04 1.03 14.81
C ALA A 249 0.45 1.42 13.41
N PHE A 250 -0.14 0.82 12.38
CA PHE A 250 0.12 1.11 10.98
C PHE A 250 -1.09 1.82 10.37
N LEU A 251 -0.94 3.06 9.92
CA LEU A 251 -2.02 3.86 9.36
C LEU A 251 -1.64 4.33 7.95
N PHE A 252 -2.39 3.90 6.95
CA PHE A 252 -2.13 4.27 5.56
C PHE A 252 -3.28 5.06 4.97
N PHE A 253 -2.99 6.25 4.45
CA PHE A 253 -3.95 7.02 3.66
C PHE A 253 -4.02 6.45 2.24
N ILE A 254 -5.13 5.77 1.94
CA ILE A 254 -5.31 5.00 0.69
C ILE A 254 -6.76 5.13 0.23
N ASN A 255 -7.06 6.06 -0.68
CA ASN A 255 -8.44 6.39 -1.03
C ASN A 255 -8.64 6.81 -2.50
N GLY A 256 -9.83 7.35 -2.80
CA GLY A 256 -10.20 7.92 -4.10
C GLY A 256 -9.55 9.27 -4.40
N ALA A 257 -9.42 10.16 -3.42
CA ALA A 257 -8.71 11.45 -3.52
C ALA A 257 -7.19 11.28 -3.31
N LYS A 258 -6.57 10.42 -4.14
CA LYS A 258 -5.18 9.95 -3.95
C LYS A 258 -4.17 11.08 -3.85
N GLU A 259 -4.40 12.17 -4.56
CA GLU A 259 -3.59 13.40 -4.54
C GLU A 259 -3.51 14.06 -3.17
N ARG A 260 -4.44 13.76 -2.25
CA ARG A 260 -4.46 14.26 -0.88
C ARG A 260 -3.72 13.35 0.11
N ALA A 261 -3.48 12.09 -0.23
CA ALA A 261 -2.94 11.10 0.70
C ALA A 261 -1.59 11.51 1.34
N PRO A 262 -0.60 12.05 0.58
CA PRO A 262 0.65 12.48 1.20
C PRO A 262 0.47 13.66 2.17
N ALA A 263 -0.38 14.63 1.82
CA ALA A 263 -0.67 15.78 2.68
C ALA A 263 -1.39 15.35 3.96
N ALA A 264 -2.33 14.39 3.87
CA ALA A 264 -3.01 13.81 5.02
C ALA A 264 -2.03 13.11 5.97
N ALA A 265 -1.13 12.31 5.40
CA ALA A 265 -0.12 11.55 6.15
C ALA A 265 0.88 12.48 6.86
N GLY A 266 1.40 13.50 6.17
CA GLY A 266 2.26 14.52 6.76
C GLY A 266 1.56 15.27 7.90
N ALA A 267 0.33 15.72 7.66
CA ALA A 267 -0.45 16.45 8.68
C ALA A 267 -0.76 15.60 9.93
N LEU A 268 -0.89 14.28 9.79
CA LEU A 268 -1.05 13.36 10.93
C LEU A 268 0.28 13.17 11.68
N LEU A 269 1.40 13.05 10.97
CA LEU A 269 2.74 12.95 11.57
C LEU A 269 3.10 14.22 12.37
N GLU A 270 2.81 15.40 11.84
CA GLU A 270 3.00 16.68 12.54
C GLU A 270 2.25 16.73 13.87
N ARG A 271 0.98 16.27 13.89
CA ARG A 271 0.17 16.19 15.12
C ARG A 271 0.74 15.25 16.17
N LEU A 272 1.48 14.23 15.73
CA LEU A 272 2.18 13.30 16.61
C LEU A 272 3.57 13.80 17.02
N GLY A 273 3.94 15.03 16.62
CA GLY A 273 5.25 15.62 16.90
C GLY A 273 6.39 14.91 16.18
N TRP A 274 6.09 14.18 15.10
CA TRP A 274 7.12 13.56 14.27
C TRP A 274 7.74 14.61 13.35
N VAL A 275 9.06 14.55 13.21
CA VAL A 275 9.83 15.46 12.35
C VAL A 275 10.78 14.61 11.50
N PRO A 276 10.92 14.90 10.19
CA PRO A 276 11.92 14.28 9.33
C PRO A 276 13.33 14.33 9.94
N THR A 277 14.05 13.21 9.89
CA THR A 277 15.41 13.09 10.43
C THR A 277 16.49 13.54 9.45
N GLU A 278 16.16 13.64 8.16
CA GLU A 278 17.09 14.01 7.08
C GLU A 278 16.43 14.99 6.11
N ALA A 279 17.17 16.04 5.72
CA ALA A 279 16.78 16.87 4.59
C ALA A 279 17.06 16.13 3.28
N VAL A 280 16.10 16.12 2.34
CA VAL A 280 16.32 15.50 1.02
C VAL A 280 17.14 16.46 0.15
N PRO A 281 18.37 16.10 -0.27
CA PRO A 281 19.16 16.99 -1.12
C PRO A 281 18.51 17.13 -2.49
N MET A 282 18.08 18.35 -2.81
CA MET A 282 17.55 18.74 -4.12
C MET A 282 18.68 18.82 -5.15
N LYS A 283 19.21 17.68 -5.62
CA LYS A 283 19.86 17.65 -6.92
C LYS A 283 18.76 17.63 -7.99
N ALA A 284 18.52 18.79 -8.58
CA ALA A 284 17.63 18.94 -9.73
C ALA A 284 18.05 17.99 -10.86
N SER A 285 17.09 17.35 -11.54
CA SER A 285 17.42 16.53 -12.70
C SER A 285 17.97 17.43 -13.82
N THR A 286 19.11 17.08 -14.41
CA THR A 286 19.52 17.63 -15.71
C THR A 286 18.43 17.29 -16.75
N PRO A 287 17.91 18.28 -17.51
CA PRO A 287 16.83 18.04 -18.45
C PRO A 287 17.26 17.02 -19.51
N LYS A 288 16.39 16.02 -19.73
CA LYS A 288 16.55 15.04 -20.82
C LYS A 288 16.46 15.80 -22.16
N PRO A 289 17.39 15.61 -23.10
CA PRO A 289 17.29 16.25 -24.40
C PRO A 289 15.98 15.82 -25.09
N PRO A 290 15.31 16.73 -25.83
CA PRO A 290 14.03 16.44 -26.44
C PRO A 290 14.15 15.24 -27.39
N ALA A 291 13.16 14.35 -27.35
CA ALA A 291 13.10 13.21 -28.25
C ALA A 291 13.15 13.71 -29.70
N ALA A 292 14.08 13.17 -30.48
CA ALA A 292 14.20 13.48 -31.90
C ALA A 292 12.86 13.21 -32.61
N LYS A 293 12.28 14.25 -33.23
CA LYS A 293 11.07 14.13 -34.04
C LYS A 293 11.35 13.12 -35.16
N LYS A 294 10.62 12.00 -35.16
CA LYS A 294 10.60 11.09 -36.32
C LYS A 294 9.94 11.84 -37.48
N ILE A 295 10.74 12.22 -38.48
CA ILE A 295 10.24 12.72 -39.76
C ILE A 295 9.55 11.56 -40.46
N ALA A 296 8.24 11.66 -40.67
CA ALA A 296 7.50 10.69 -41.47
C ALA A 296 7.92 10.84 -42.94
N VAL A 297 8.60 9.84 -43.48
CA VAL A 297 8.86 9.73 -44.93
C VAL A 297 7.56 9.30 -45.59
N VAL A 298 6.91 10.25 -46.27
CA VAL A 298 5.75 9.98 -47.13
C VAL A 298 6.25 9.17 -48.33
N LYS A 299 5.88 7.89 -48.42
CA LYS A 299 6.09 7.09 -49.63
C LYS A 299 5.08 7.52 -50.70
N THR A 300 5.56 8.20 -51.73
CA THR A 300 4.80 8.50 -52.94
C THR A 300 4.45 7.20 -53.66
N VAL A 301 3.16 6.87 -53.76
CA VAL A 301 2.68 5.74 -54.55
C VAL A 301 2.57 6.19 -56.01
N THR A 302 3.50 5.74 -56.85
CA THR A 302 3.40 5.91 -58.32
C THR A 302 2.37 4.93 -58.89
N ARG A 303 1.25 5.47 -59.36
CA ARG A 303 0.26 4.73 -60.17
C ARG A 303 0.86 4.41 -61.55
N LYS A 304 0.81 3.14 -61.95
CA LYS A 304 1.21 2.65 -63.28
C LYS A 304 0.10 3.01 -64.30
N PRO A 305 0.41 3.52 -65.50
CA PRO A 305 -0.62 3.86 -66.49
C PRO A 305 -1.19 2.61 -67.19
N ALA A 306 -2.47 2.69 -67.58
CA ALA A 306 -3.22 1.67 -68.29
C ALA A 306 -2.71 1.47 -69.72
N ALA A 307 -2.66 0.21 -70.16
CA ALA A 307 -2.23 -0.16 -71.52
C ALA A 307 -3.37 0.04 -72.53
N THR A 308 -3.10 0.85 -73.55
CA THR A 308 -3.97 1.09 -74.71
C THR A 308 -3.92 -0.11 -75.67
N LYS A 309 -5.09 -0.65 -76.04
CA LYS A 309 -5.22 -1.64 -77.12
C LYS A 309 -5.12 -0.93 -78.47
N THR A 310 -4.16 -1.30 -79.30
CA THR A 310 -4.13 -0.93 -80.71
C THR A 310 -4.27 -2.17 -81.57
N VAL A 311 -5.29 -2.14 -82.43
CA VAL A 311 -5.60 -3.13 -83.47
C VAL A 311 -4.68 -2.86 -84.65
N ALA A 312 -4.04 -3.91 -85.19
CA ALA A 312 -3.51 -3.88 -86.55
C ALA A 312 -3.77 -5.23 -87.23
N ARG A 313 -4.35 -5.12 -88.42
CA ARG A 313 -4.79 -6.18 -89.34
C ARG A 313 -3.67 -6.46 -90.34
N LYS A 314 -3.70 -7.71 -90.84
CA LYS A 314 -3.38 -8.18 -92.21
C LYS A 314 -1.94 -8.53 -92.62
N THR A 315 -1.83 -9.81 -93.02
CA THR A 315 -1.18 -10.41 -94.23
C THR A 315 0.34 -10.27 -94.36
N ALA A 316 1.10 -11.29 -94.76
CA ALA A 316 0.82 -12.56 -95.45
C ALA A 316 1.70 -13.69 -94.90
#